data_AF-A0A7S0M0H2-F1
#
_entry.id   AF-A0A7S0M0H2-F1
#
_cell.length_a   1.000
_cell.length_b   1.000
_cell.length_c   1.000
_cell.angle_alpha   90.00
_cell.angle_beta   90.00
_cell.angle_gamma   90.00
#
_symmetry.space_group_name_H-M   'P 1'
#
loop_
_entity.id
_entity.type
_entity.pdbx_description
1 polymer ?
#
loop_
_entity_poly.entity_id
_entity_poly.type
_entity_poly.pdbx_seq_one_letter_code
_entity_poly.pdbx_strand_id
1 'polypeptide(L)'
;MRMESCADATVADLLAGRPVVLRDRKGRPGMEGRCGTLVARAARIERMPTLIDYLATGCEVGLSVAVDLTASNGDPADETSLHRLAYNPKVHATRLNEYQQAMAAVGEILAPYDSDGLIPAYGFGAIPPGAGPGARASFCFALNGDGARPEV
;
A
#
# COMPACT_ATOMS: atom_id res chain seq x y z
N MET A 1 -4.83 25.58 36.01
CA MET A 1 -4.20 24.30 36.40
C MET A 1 -5.01 23.18 35.75
N ARG A 2 -4.48 22.48 34.74
CA ARG A 2 -5.16 21.31 34.14
C ARG A 2 -4.90 20.10 35.03
N MET A 3 -5.96 19.50 35.58
CA MET A 3 -5.88 18.20 36.25
C MET A 3 -5.93 17.12 35.18
N GLU A 4 -4.91 16.27 35.15
CA GLU A 4 -4.89 15.07 34.32
C GLU A 4 -5.23 13.89 35.23
N SER A 5 -6.44 13.35 35.10
CA SER A 5 -6.86 12.13 35.77
C SER A 5 -6.76 10.94 34.82
N CYS A 6 -6.43 9.77 35.35
CA CYS A 6 -6.35 8.52 34.60
C CYS A 6 -7.23 7.44 35.22
N ALA A 7 -7.59 6.44 34.43
CA ALA A 7 -8.21 5.21 34.91
C ALA A 7 -7.87 4.05 33.98
N ASP A 8 -7.76 2.86 34.56
CA ASP A 8 -7.57 1.61 33.86
C ASP A 8 -8.88 0.81 33.91
N ALA A 9 -9.32 0.34 32.74
CA ALA A 9 -10.50 -0.51 32.60
C ALA A 9 -10.33 -1.44 31.40
N THR A 10 -10.81 -2.67 31.52
CA THR A 10 -10.87 -3.62 30.41
C THR A 10 -12.09 -3.35 29.55
N VAL A 11 -12.07 -3.81 28.30
CA VAL A 11 -13.26 -3.80 27.43
C VAL A 11 -14.43 -4.54 28.09
N ALA A 12 -14.16 -5.62 28.85
CA ALA A 12 -15.17 -6.36 29.60
C ALA A 12 -15.77 -5.55 30.77
N ASP A 13 -15.00 -4.63 31.39
CA ASP A 13 -15.54 -3.72 32.40
C ASP A 13 -16.51 -2.73 31.76
N LEU A 14 -16.14 -2.17 30.62
CA LEU A 14 -16.96 -1.21 29.87
C LEU A 14 -18.26 -1.85 29.35
N LEU A 15 -18.19 -3.08 28.82
CA LEU A 15 -19.36 -3.83 28.32
C LEU A 15 -20.33 -4.22 29.43
N ALA A 16 -19.81 -4.54 30.61
CA ALA A 16 -20.62 -4.84 31.79
C ALA A 16 -21.20 -3.59 32.47
N GLY A 17 -20.92 -2.38 31.93
CA GLY A 17 -21.33 -1.11 32.54
C GLY A 17 -20.69 -0.88 33.92
N ARG A 18 -19.56 -1.54 34.22
CA ARG A 18 -18.90 -1.45 35.52
C ARG A 18 -18.34 -0.03 35.72
N PRO A 19 -18.56 0.60 36.88
CA PRO A 19 -18.02 1.93 37.13
C PRO A 19 -16.49 1.93 37.15
N VAL A 20 -15.89 2.81 36.35
CA VAL A 20 -14.44 2.99 36.20
C VAL A 20 -13.99 4.15 37.09
N VAL A 21 -13.06 3.90 38.00
CA VAL A 21 -12.65 4.88 39.00
C VAL A 21 -11.54 5.78 38.46
N LEU A 22 -11.78 7.09 38.43
CA LEU A 22 -10.80 8.09 38.03
C LEU A 22 -9.85 8.42 39.21
N ARG A 23 -8.55 8.40 38.93
CA ARG A 23 -7.48 8.69 39.89
C ARG A 23 -6.69 9.92 39.43
N ASP A 24 -6.34 10.81 40.36
CA ASP A 24 -5.47 11.95 40.07
C ASP A 24 -4.01 11.50 39.93
N ARG A 25 -3.35 11.91 38.85
CA ARG A 25 -1.95 11.58 38.55
C ARG A 25 -0.96 12.31 39.46
N LYS A 26 -1.35 13.39 40.14
CA LYS A 26 -0.48 14.21 41.03
C LYS A 26 -0.74 14.00 42.53
N GLY A 27 -1.14 12.80 42.94
CA GLY A 27 -1.28 12.44 44.35
C GLY A 27 0.07 12.41 45.09
N ARG A 28 0.11 12.94 46.33
CA ARG A 28 1.24 12.75 47.26
C ARG A 28 1.47 11.25 47.51
N PRO A 29 2.71 10.78 47.72
CA PRO A 29 2.96 9.35 47.98
C PRO A 29 2.14 8.91 49.20
N GLY A 30 1.24 7.94 49.00
CA GLY A 30 0.32 7.45 50.03
C GLY A 30 -1.12 7.96 49.98
N MET A 31 -1.47 8.85 49.04
CA MET A 31 -2.86 9.28 48.81
C MET A 31 -3.21 9.20 47.32
N GLU A 32 -3.68 8.03 46.87
CA GLU A 32 -4.35 7.90 45.57
C GLU A 32 -5.69 8.63 45.64
N GLY A 33 -5.71 9.90 45.20
CA GLY A 33 -6.91 10.73 45.21
C GLY A 33 -7.93 10.21 44.20
N ARG A 34 -8.96 9.52 44.70
CA ARG A 34 -10.17 9.20 43.92
C ARG A 34 -10.85 10.52 43.53
N CYS A 35 -10.84 10.89 42.26
CA CYS A 35 -11.34 12.17 41.78
C CYS A 35 -12.68 12.08 41.04
N GLY A 36 -13.18 10.86 40.78
CA GLY A 36 -14.48 10.65 40.17
C GLY A 36 -14.74 9.21 39.75
N THR A 37 -15.89 8.96 39.13
CA THR A 37 -16.25 7.67 38.54
C THR A 37 -16.84 7.89 37.16
N LEU A 38 -16.33 7.19 36.15
CA LEU A 38 -16.83 7.15 34.79
C LEU A 38 -17.68 5.89 34.62
N VAL A 39 -18.85 6.00 33.99
CA VAL A 39 -19.71 4.85 33.71
C VAL A 39 -20.05 4.84 32.22
N ALA A 40 -19.77 3.75 31.53
CA ALA A 40 -20.21 3.54 30.16
C ALA A 40 -21.73 3.27 30.18
N ARG A 41 -22.52 4.21 29.62
CA ARG A 41 -23.99 4.05 29.55
C ARG A 41 -24.43 3.01 28.53
N ALA A 42 -23.66 2.88 27.45
CA ALA A 42 -23.84 1.89 26.42
C ALA A 42 -22.47 1.55 25.84
N ALA A 43 -22.22 0.27 25.63
CA ALA A 43 -21.04 -0.24 24.97
C ALA A 43 -21.46 -1.43 24.10
N ARG A 44 -20.93 -1.50 22.89
CA ARG A 44 -21.22 -2.56 21.92
C ARG A 44 -19.95 -2.95 21.20
N ILE A 45 -19.79 -4.25 20.95
CA ILE A 45 -18.76 -4.75 20.04
C ILE A 45 -19.41 -4.86 18.66
N GLU A 46 -18.91 -4.07 17.71
CA GLU A 46 -19.26 -4.23 16.30
C GLU A 46 -18.11 -4.94 15.60
N ARG A 47 -18.42 -5.99 14.82
CA ARG A 47 -17.45 -6.59 13.91
C ARG A 47 -17.47 -5.81 12.61
N MET A 48 -16.31 -5.30 12.21
CA MET A 48 -16.13 -4.73 10.89
C MET A 48 -15.52 -5.80 9.97
N PRO A 49 -15.97 -5.92 8.71
CA PRO A 49 -15.33 -6.79 7.74
C PRO A 49 -13.85 -6.43 7.59
N THR A 50 -13.01 -7.46 7.62
CA THR A 50 -11.56 -7.35 7.39
C THR A 50 -11.25 -7.53 5.90
N LEU A 51 -10.04 -7.17 5.49
CA LEU A 51 -9.55 -7.47 4.13
C LEU A 51 -9.70 -8.97 3.80
N ILE A 52 -9.40 -9.85 4.76
CA ILE A 52 -9.51 -11.30 4.58
C ILE A 52 -10.96 -11.74 4.35
N ASP A 53 -11.93 -11.11 5.01
CA ASP A 53 -13.34 -11.42 4.78
C ASP A 53 -13.78 -11.08 3.34
N TYR A 54 -13.27 -9.96 2.78
CA TYR A 54 -13.50 -9.61 1.37
C TYR A 54 -12.85 -10.62 0.42
N LEU A 55 -11.58 -10.95 0.64
CA LEU A 55 -10.87 -11.92 -0.21
C LEU A 55 -11.53 -13.31 -0.18
N ALA A 56 -11.93 -13.77 1.01
CA ALA A 56 -12.60 -15.06 1.19
C ALA A 56 -13.99 -15.13 0.53
N THR A 57 -14.61 -13.98 0.24
CA THR A 57 -15.92 -13.90 -0.43
C THR A 57 -15.82 -13.73 -1.95
N GLY A 58 -14.60 -13.78 -2.51
CA GLY A 58 -14.36 -13.66 -3.95
C GLY A 58 -14.04 -12.23 -4.41
N CYS A 59 -13.69 -11.32 -3.50
CA CYS A 59 -13.11 -10.04 -3.90
C CYS A 59 -11.67 -10.27 -4.41
N GLU A 60 -11.34 -9.68 -5.55
CA GLU A 60 -10.03 -9.79 -6.19
C GLU A 60 -9.24 -8.48 -6.03
N VAL A 61 -7.92 -8.57 -6.15
CA VAL A 61 -7.00 -7.42 -6.10
C VAL A 61 -6.28 -7.33 -7.42
N GLY A 62 -6.80 -6.48 -8.32
CA GLY A 62 -6.16 -6.20 -9.60
C GLY A 62 -4.88 -5.38 -9.44
N LEU A 63 -3.85 -5.75 -10.19
CA LEU A 63 -2.59 -5.02 -10.30
C LEU A 63 -2.55 -4.24 -11.62
N SER A 64 -2.10 -2.98 -11.58
CA SER A 64 -1.75 -2.22 -12.77
C SER A 64 -0.38 -1.58 -12.60
N VAL A 65 0.39 -1.56 -13.68
CA VAL A 65 1.78 -1.07 -13.66
C VAL A 65 1.92 0.13 -14.58
N ALA A 66 2.63 1.16 -14.13
CA ALA A 66 2.99 2.31 -14.95
C ALA A 66 4.50 2.59 -14.83
N VAL A 67 5.22 2.54 -15.94
CA VAL A 67 6.67 2.72 -16.02
C VAL A 67 7.00 4.14 -16.46
N ASP A 68 7.82 4.82 -15.67
CA ASP A 68 8.38 6.13 -16.02
C ASP A 68 9.47 5.95 -17.08
N LEU A 69 9.23 6.48 -18.28
CA LEU A 69 10.14 6.44 -19.42
C LEU A 69 10.71 7.84 -19.75
N THR A 70 10.73 8.74 -18.78
CA THR A 70 11.35 10.06 -18.93
C THR A 70 12.86 9.98 -19.12
N ALA A 71 13.42 10.96 -19.83
CA ALA A 71 14.84 11.04 -20.15
C ALA A 71 15.76 11.14 -18.92
N SER A 72 15.26 11.55 -17.75
CA SER A 72 16.04 11.61 -16.50
C SER A 72 16.53 10.24 -16.02
N ASN A 73 15.95 9.14 -16.51
CA ASN A 73 16.39 7.78 -16.21
C ASN A 73 17.67 7.36 -16.98
N GLY A 74 18.13 8.19 -17.91
CA GLY A 74 19.28 7.91 -18.78
C GLY A 74 18.94 6.95 -19.93
N ASP A 75 19.82 6.89 -20.92
CA ASP A 75 19.66 5.99 -22.07
C ASP A 75 19.75 4.52 -21.60
N PRO A 76 18.79 3.64 -21.91
CA PRO A 76 18.85 2.22 -21.54
C PRO A 76 20.13 1.48 -21.97
N ALA A 77 20.88 2.01 -22.96
CA ALA A 77 22.18 1.49 -23.37
C ALA A 77 23.31 1.81 -22.37
N ASP A 78 23.16 2.87 -21.57
CA ASP A 78 24.16 3.32 -20.61
C ASP A 78 24.25 2.39 -19.39
N GLU A 79 25.45 2.31 -18.79
CA GLU A 79 25.68 1.47 -17.61
C GLU A 79 24.97 1.99 -16.35
N THR A 80 24.75 3.31 -16.29
CA THR A 80 24.16 4.00 -15.15
C THR A 80 22.66 4.22 -15.28
N SER A 81 22.03 3.82 -16.39
CA SER A 81 20.59 3.99 -16.60
C SER A 81 19.79 3.09 -15.67
N LEU A 82 18.69 3.63 -15.13
CA LEU A 82 17.74 2.86 -14.33
C LEU A 82 16.94 1.85 -15.19
N HIS A 83 16.91 2.07 -16.51
CA HIS A 83 16.28 1.19 -17.50
C HIS A 83 17.25 0.17 -18.10
N ARG A 84 18.52 0.14 -17.68
CA ARG A 84 19.52 -0.75 -18.27
C ARG A 84 19.09 -2.21 -18.22
N LEU A 85 19.09 -2.87 -19.38
CA LEU A 85 18.87 -4.30 -19.46
C LEU A 85 20.22 -5.02 -19.39
N ALA A 86 20.52 -5.67 -18.26
CA ALA A 86 21.78 -6.38 -18.06
C ALA A 86 21.61 -7.89 -18.29
N TYR A 87 21.89 -8.33 -19.51
CA TYR A 87 22.03 -9.76 -19.82
C TYR A 87 23.45 -10.24 -19.52
N ASN A 88 23.61 -11.23 -18.65
CA ASN A 88 24.90 -11.88 -18.42
C ASN A 88 24.95 -13.27 -19.12
N PRO A 89 25.62 -13.39 -20.27
CA PRO A 89 25.70 -14.65 -21.02
C PRO A 89 26.40 -15.77 -20.25
N LYS A 90 27.31 -15.45 -19.31
CA LYS A 90 28.13 -16.45 -18.59
C LYS A 90 27.38 -17.21 -17.50
N VAL A 91 26.30 -16.63 -16.97
CA VAL A 91 25.49 -17.24 -15.91
C VAL A 91 24.05 -17.50 -16.36
N HIS A 92 23.74 -17.25 -17.64
CA HIS A 92 22.38 -17.31 -18.20
C HIS A 92 21.34 -16.62 -17.31
N ALA A 93 21.76 -15.54 -16.64
CA ALA A 93 20.94 -14.81 -15.69
C ALA A 93 20.89 -13.35 -16.11
N THR A 94 19.69 -12.82 -16.16
CA THR A 94 19.45 -11.39 -16.34
C THR A 94 19.51 -10.76 -14.96
N ARG A 95 20.42 -9.79 -14.75
CA ARG A 95 20.33 -8.94 -13.57
C ARG A 95 19.19 -7.96 -13.84
N LEU A 96 18.15 -8.03 -13.01
CA LEU A 96 17.01 -7.12 -13.11
C LEU A 96 17.44 -5.69 -12.76
N ASN A 97 16.96 -4.71 -13.51
CA ASN A 97 17.07 -3.30 -13.13
C ASN A 97 16.09 -2.93 -12.01
N GLU A 98 16.14 -1.69 -11.52
CA GLU A 98 15.33 -1.27 -10.38
C GLU A 98 13.82 -1.36 -10.66
N TYR A 99 13.39 -0.99 -11.87
CA TYR A 99 11.99 -1.14 -12.28
C TYR A 99 11.56 -2.61 -12.34
N GLN A 100 12.39 -3.48 -12.93
CA GLN A 100 12.11 -4.91 -13.02
C GLN A 100 12.07 -5.58 -11.64
N GLN A 101 12.95 -5.21 -10.73
CA GLN A 101 12.94 -5.70 -9.35
C GLN A 101 11.66 -5.29 -8.62
N ALA A 102 11.25 -4.02 -8.75
CA ALA A 102 10.02 -3.52 -8.14
C ALA A 102 8.77 -4.23 -8.69
N MET A 103 8.67 -4.34 -10.02
CA MET A 103 7.57 -5.06 -10.66
C MET A 103 7.51 -6.53 -10.24
N ALA A 104 8.66 -7.21 -10.17
CA ALA A 104 8.72 -8.61 -9.73
C ALA A 104 8.28 -8.77 -8.27
N ALA A 105 8.80 -7.95 -7.36
CA ALA A 105 8.48 -8.04 -5.94
C ALA A 105 7.01 -7.75 -5.63
N VAL A 106 6.42 -6.75 -6.30
CA VAL A 106 4.99 -6.42 -6.14
C VAL A 106 4.11 -7.46 -6.84
N GLY A 107 4.49 -7.88 -8.05
CA GLY A 107 3.77 -8.87 -8.84
C GLY A 107 3.71 -10.23 -8.16
N GLU A 108 4.80 -10.69 -7.56
CA GLU A 108 4.85 -11.96 -6.82
C GLU A 108 3.83 -12.01 -5.66
N ILE A 109 3.57 -10.86 -5.03
CA ILE A 109 2.63 -10.75 -3.92
C ILE A 109 1.20 -10.59 -4.44
N LEU A 110 0.96 -9.71 -5.42
CA LEU A 110 -0.39 -9.29 -5.79
C LEU A 110 -1.02 -10.12 -6.91
N ALA A 111 -0.23 -10.66 -7.86
CA ALA A 111 -0.77 -11.41 -8.99
C ALA A 111 -1.63 -12.63 -8.59
N PRO A 112 -1.35 -13.37 -7.50
CA PRO A 112 -2.21 -14.48 -7.08
C PRO A 112 -3.62 -14.08 -6.60
N TYR A 113 -3.87 -12.79 -6.36
CA TYR A 113 -5.17 -12.27 -5.92
C TYR A 113 -6.07 -11.81 -7.08
N ASP A 114 -5.62 -11.97 -8.32
CA ASP A 114 -6.34 -11.62 -9.54
C ASP A 114 -6.61 -12.89 -10.35
N SER A 115 -7.86 -13.18 -10.69
CA SER A 115 -8.25 -14.49 -11.22
C SER A 115 -7.95 -14.64 -12.71
N ASP A 116 -8.00 -13.54 -13.48
CA ASP A 116 -7.69 -13.55 -14.90
C ASP A 116 -6.18 -13.42 -15.17
N GLY A 117 -5.42 -12.91 -14.20
CA GLY A 117 -3.98 -12.70 -14.26
C GLY A 117 -3.56 -11.66 -15.31
N LEU A 118 -4.49 -10.88 -15.83
CA LEU A 118 -4.26 -9.89 -16.87
C LEU A 118 -3.85 -8.57 -16.23
N ILE A 119 -2.60 -8.16 -16.43
CA ILE A 119 -2.05 -6.97 -15.76
C ILE A 119 -1.97 -5.82 -16.76
N PRO A 120 -2.80 -4.76 -16.65
CA PRO A 120 -2.64 -3.55 -17.44
C PRO A 120 -1.27 -2.92 -17.24
N ALA A 121 -0.53 -2.75 -18.32
CA ALA A 121 0.83 -2.23 -18.31
C ALA A 121 0.96 -0.95 -19.13
N TYR A 122 1.33 0.14 -18.47
CA TYR A 122 1.40 1.48 -19.04
C TYR A 122 2.81 2.07 -18.97
N GLY A 123 3.10 2.99 -19.87
CA GLY A 123 4.28 3.85 -19.85
C GLY A 123 3.88 5.33 -19.87
N PHE A 124 4.76 6.19 -19.38
CA PHE A 124 4.59 7.64 -19.47
C PHE A 124 5.92 8.37 -19.61
N GLY A 125 5.90 9.61 -20.10
CA GLY A 125 7.10 10.45 -20.20
C GLY A 125 7.97 10.21 -21.44
N ALA A 126 7.49 9.41 -22.40
CA ALA A 126 8.19 9.10 -23.65
C ALA A 126 7.29 9.30 -24.88
N ILE A 127 7.92 9.37 -26.05
CA ILE A 127 7.22 9.34 -27.34
C ILE A 127 6.98 7.86 -27.69
N PRO A 128 5.73 7.37 -27.74
CA PRO A 128 5.46 5.97 -28.01
C PRO A 128 5.92 5.57 -29.43
N PRO A 129 6.33 4.31 -29.65
CA PRO A 129 6.58 3.79 -31.00
C PRO A 129 5.38 4.01 -31.92
N GLY A 130 5.61 4.45 -33.15
CA GLY A 130 4.55 4.74 -34.12
C GLY A 130 3.89 6.11 -33.96
N ALA A 131 4.25 6.89 -32.95
CA ALA A 131 3.87 8.30 -32.90
C ALA A 131 4.58 9.04 -34.05
N GLY A 132 3.80 9.67 -34.93
CA GLY A 132 4.29 10.26 -36.18
C GLY A 132 5.31 11.39 -35.98
N PRO A 133 5.87 11.93 -37.09
CA PRO A 133 6.83 13.04 -37.03
C PRO A 133 6.27 14.23 -36.24
N GLY A 134 7.07 14.77 -35.31
CA GLY A 134 6.66 15.89 -34.45
C GLY A 134 5.80 15.50 -33.25
N ALA A 135 5.65 14.19 -32.97
CA ALA A 135 4.99 13.71 -31.78
C ALA A 135 5.62 14.26 -30.49
N ARG A 136 4.77 14.50 -29.50
CA ARG A 136 5.16 14.90 -28.16
C ARG A 136 5.18 13.68 -27.24
N ALA A 137 5.89 13.81 -26.12
CA ALA A 137 5.85 12.80 -25.08
C ALA A 137 4.40 12.56 -24.64
N SER A 138 4.03 11.28 -24.54
CA SER A 138 2.75 10.86 -23.97
C SER A 138 2.87 10.71 -22.46
N PHE A 139 1.79 11.04 -21.74
CA PHE A 139 1.69 10.86 -20.30
C PHE A 139 1.00 9.56 -19.89
N CYS A 140 0.51 8.78 -20.86
CA CYS A 140 -0.02 7.44 -20.63
C CYS A 140 -0.15 6.73 -21.99
N PHE A 141 0.49 5.58 -22.14
CA PHE A 141 0.35 4.72 -23.30
C PHE A 141 0.51 3.26 -22.89
N ALA A 142 -0.18 2.34 -23.57
CA ALA A 142 -0.06 0.91 -23.32
C ALA A 142 1.35 0.43 -23.74
N LEU A 143 2.03 -0.30 -22.86
CA LEU A 143 3.39 -0.82 -23.15
C LEU A 143 3.38 -1.90 -24.22
N ASN A 144 2.27 -2.63 -24.36
CA ASN A 144 2.07 -3.62 -25.42
C ASN A 144 1.69 -3.01 -26.79
N GLY A 145 1.45 -1.69 -26.85
CA GLY A 145 1.05 -0.97 -28.06
C GLY A 145 -0.46 -1.02 -28.39
N ASP A 146 -1.27 -1.78 -27.67
CA ASP A 146 -2.74 -1.81 -27.82
C ASP A 146 -3.39 -0.96 -26.72
N GLY A 147 -3.74 0.29 -27.06
CA GLY A 147 -4.42 1.19 -26.13
C GLY A 147 -5.84 0.76 -25.75
N ALA A 148 -6.47 -0.13 -26.51
CA ALA A 148 -7.79 -0.67 -26.18
C ALA A 148 -7.71 -1.88 -25.25
N ARG A 149 -6.56 -2.57 -25.23
CA ARG A 149 -6.28 -3.76 -24.40
C ARG A 149 -4.85 -3.67 -23.86
N PRO A 150 -4.61 -2.86 -22.81
CA PRO A 150 -3.28 -2.62 -22.26
C PRO A 150 -2.73 -3.78 -21.41
N GLU A 151 -3.53 -4.80 -21.15
CA GLU A 151 -3.15 -6.01 -20.43
C GLU A 151 -2.07 -6.84 -21.14
N VAL A 152 -1.21 -7.49 -20.35
CA VAL A 152 -0.17 -8.43 -20.77
C VAL A 152 -0.31 -9.78 -20.09
#